data_AF-A0A2V9HK34-F1
#
_entry.id   AF-A0A2V9HK34-F1
#
_cell.length_a   1.000
_cell.length_b   1.000
_cell.length_c   1.000
_cell.angle_alpha   90.00
_cell.angle_beta   90.00
_cell.angle_gamma   90.00
#
_symmetry.space_group_name_H-M   'P 1'
#
loop_
_entity.id
_entity.type
_entity.pdbx_description
1 polymer ?
#
loop_
_entity_poly.entity_id
_entity_poly.type
_entity_poly.pdbx_seq_one_letter_code
_entity_poly.pdbx_strand_id
1 'polypeptide(L)'
;QGPNSANRGCNVVLPAVEPGNGLGPAITSPDGTSSLATDIITILYADNTLALDQRPITGPTCPTGTILADGSQIDFGASPGCVTLGAAGIPVNPGDLLMLYNAHNPNGIVQTVSSVAGQIVNFNPGDAFNLNGRTASETSGTILTLQDPGAPAAPNGNYPATSCTRVWMITYFLDATTDPKHPILMRAMNFNTPQPVAETLENLQFSFNFADGTTPAPVNQFTVPTLPAPGGDNENQIRSVNVYLGARSTTTAATTGKYVRTNLATQVALRSMAYFNTY
;
A
#
# COMPACT_ATOMS: atom_id res chain seq x y z
N GLN A 1 -5.06 -17.40 23.30
CA GLN A 1 -5.49 -16.00 23.10
C GLN A 1 -4.23 -15.17 22.96
N GLY A 2 -3.96 -14.65 21.76
CA GLY A 2 -2.73 -13.89 21.45
C GLY A 2 -2.87 -12.40 21.82
N PRO A 3 -1.78 -11.63 21.79
CA PRO A 3 -1.70 -10.30 22.41
C PRO A 3 -2.55 -9.18 21.77
N ASN A 4 -3.38 -9.48 20.77
CA ASN A 4 -4.13 -8.46 20.01
C ASN A 4 -5.62 -8.39 20.40
N SER A 5 -6.00 -8.90 21.57
CA SER A 5 -7.41 -9.04 22.00
C SER A 5 -7.98 -7.83 22.77
N ALA A 6 -7.29 -6.68 22.84
CA ALA A 6 -7.67 -5.58 23.73
C ALA A 6 -8.45 -4.42 23.11
N ASN A 7 -8.80 -4.43 21.81
CA ASN A 7 -9.67 -3.40 21.22
C ASN A 7 -10.92 -4.02 20.58
N ARG A 8 -12.03 -4.04 21.35
CA ARG A 8 -13.38 -4.23 20.79
C ARG A 8 -13.77 -2.94 20.08
N GLY A 9 -13.40 -2.78 18.80
CA GLY A 9 -13.88 -1.65 17.99
C GLY A 9 -12.99 -1.15 16.84
N CYS A 10 -11.81 -1.71 16.57
CA CYS A 10 -10.99 -1.31 15.41
C CYS A 10 -10.90 -2.46 14.40
N ASN A 11 -11.83 -2.51 13.44
CA ASN A 11 -11.58 -3.23 12.20
C ASN A 11 -11.02 -2.23 11.18
N VAL A 12 -9.74 -1.91 11.28
CA VAL A 12 -9.03 -1.18 10.23
C VAL A 12 -8.46 -2.25 9.30
N VAL A 13 -9.24 -2.69 8.29
CA VAL A 13 -8.77 -3.69 7.32
C VAL A 13 -7.76 -3.01 6.39
N LEU A 14 -6.47 -3.17 6.67
CA LEU A 14 -5.40 -2.80 5.75
C LEU A 14 -4.28 -3.83 5.76
N PRO A 15 -4.61 -5.04 5.30
CA PRO A 15 -3.82 -5.71 4.27
C PRO A 15 -4.65 -5.82 2.98
N ALA A 16 -4.14 -5.29 1.88
CA ALA A 16 -4.76 -5.44 0.55
C ALA A 16 -3.71 -5.88 -0.47
N VAL A 17 -4.15 -6.65 -1.46
CA VAL A 17 -3.34 -7.03 -2.62
C VAL A 17 -4.12 -6.63 -3.86
N GLU A 18 -3.49 -5.77 -4.67
CA GLU A 18 -4.00 -5.33 -5.96
C GLU A 18 -3.17 -5.99 -7.07
N PRO A 19 -3.75 -6.94 -7.82
CA PRO A 19 -3.13 -7.53 -8.99
C PRO A 19 -3.06 -6.55 -10.16
N GLY A 20 -2.03 -6.65 -10.97
CA GLY A 20 -1.98 -6.01 -12.28
C GLY A 20 -1.48 -6.97 -13.35
N ASN A 21 -2.32 -7.93 -13.72
CA ASN A 21 -2.00 -8.90 -14.76
C ASN A 21 -1.78 -8.22 -16.10
N GLY A 22 -0.63 -8.44 -16.73
CA GLY A 22 -0.24 -7.86 -18.00
C GLY A 22 -0.13 -6.33 -18.03
N LEU A 23 -0.12 -5.65 -16.88
CA LEU A 23 0.00 -4.19 -16.80
C LEU A 23 1.46 -3.69 -16.77
N GLY A 24 2.42 -4.60 -16.61
CA GLY A 24 3.84 -4.30 -16.71
C GLY A 24 4.32 -4.17 -18.16
N PRO A 25 5.57 -3.75 -18.37
CA PRO A 25 6.10 -3.61 -19.71
C PRO A 25 6.19 -4.96 -20.42
N ALA A 26 6.12 -4.90 -21.75
CA ALA A 26 6.40 -6.05 -22.57
C ALA A 26 7.92 -6.29 -22.59
N ILE A 27 8.35 -7.47 -22.15
CA ILE A 27 9.76 -7.83 -22.13
C ILE A 27 10.09 -8.66 -23.36
N THR A 28 11.06 -8.18 -24.14
CA THR A 28 11.65 -8.96 -25.24
C THR A 28 13.08 -9.30 -24.86
N SER A 29 13.38 -10.60 -24.81
CA SER A 29 14.75 -11.04 -24.61
C SER A 29 15.65 -10.63 -25.79
N PRO A 30 16.94 -10.32 -25.59
CA PRO A 30 17.84 -9.96 -26.70
C PRO A 30 17.96 -11.00 -27.81
N ASP A 31 17.70 -12.29 -27.52
CA ASP A 31 17.66 -13.40 -28.47
C ASP A 31 16.23 -13.91 -28.74
N GLY A 32 15.20 -13.19 -28.25
CA GLY A 32 13.79 -13.53 -28.40
C GLY A 32 13.11 -12.77 -29.52
N THR A 33 12.07 -13.37 -30.12
CA THR A 33 11.27 -12.74 -31.19
C THR A 33 9.87 -12.32 -30.74
N SER A 34 9.51 -12.60 -29.48
CA SER A 34 8.20 -12.28 -28.90
C SER A 34 8.36 -11.46 -27.63
N SER A 35 7.47 -10.48 -27.48
CA SER A 35 7.34 -9.69 -26.27
C SER A 35 6.08 -10.12 -25.53
N LEU A 36 6.19 -10.39 -24.23
CA LEU A 36 5.03 -10.63 -23.36
C LEU A 36 5.02 -9.56 -22.28
N ALA A 37 3.83 -8.99 -22.02
CA ALA A 37 3.62 -8.10 -20.89
C ALA A 37 3.82 -8.88 -19.59
N THR A 38 4.60 -8.33 -18.67
CA THR A 38 4.73 -8.88 -17.33
C THR A 38 3.67 -8.34 -16.41
N ASP A 39 3.49 -8.99 -15.27
CA ASP A 39 2.55 -8.55 -14.26
C ASP A 39 3.19 -7.48 -13.35
N ILE A 40 2.33 -6.71 -12.69
CA ILE A 40 2.66 -5.89 -11.52
C ILE A 40 1.84 -6.39 -10.33
N ILE A 41 2.34 -6.17 -9.12
CA ILE A 41 1.56 -6.41 -7.90
C ILE A 41 1.76 -5.26 -6.94
N THR A 42 0.67 -4.77 -6.37
CA THR A 42 0.69 -3.73 -5.33
C THR A 42 0.12 -4.30 -4.03
N ILE A 43 0.83 -4.07 -2.92
CA ILE A 43 0.47 -4.60 -1.60
C ILE A 43 0.37 -3.42 -0.65
N LEU A 44 -0.76 -3.29 0.05
CA LEU A 44 -0.96 -2.25 1.06
C LEU A 44 -1.01 -2.88 2.44
N TYR A 45 -0.26 -2.33 3.40
CA TYR A 45 -0.39 -2.70 4.81
C TYR A 45 -0.02 -1.56 5.76
N ALA A 46 -0.56 -1.61 6.97
CA ALA A 46 -0.23 -0.66 8.03
C ALA A 46 1.20 -0.88 8.56
N ASP A 47 1.95 0.21 8.68
CA ASP A 47 3.27 0.25 9.31
C ASP A 47 3.14 0.28 10.84
N ASN A 48 3.63 -0.76 11.49
CA ASN A 48 3.63 -0.84 12.96
C ASN A 48 4.94 -0.37 13.60
N THR A 49 5.92 0.11 12.83
CA THR A 49 7.24 0.47 13.36
C THR A 49 7.28 1.85 14.02
N LEU A 50 6.50 2.82 13.51
CA LEU A 50 6.48 4.21 14.01
C LEU A 50 5.45 4.45 15.14
N ALA A 51 4.61 3.46 15.44
CA ALA A 51 3.60 3.48 16.53
C ALA A 51 2.75 4.77 16.59
N LEU A 52 2.44 5.35 15.42
CA LEU A 52 1.63 6.57 15.30
C LEU A 52 0.24 6.42 15.93
N ASP A 53 -0.29 5.19 15.93
CA ASP A 53 -1.64 4.84 16.39
C ASP A 53 -1.75 4.83 17.91
N GLN A 54 -0.62 4.68 18.61
CA GLN A 54 -0.54 4.69 20.07
C GLN A 54 -0.53 6.11 20.65
N ARG A 55 -0.27 7.14 19.83
CA ARG A 55 -0.18 8.54 20.24
C ARG A 55 -1.12 9.41 19.40
N PRO A 56 -2.45 9.37 19.67
CA PRO A 56 -3.41 10.17 18.92
C PRO A 56 -3.04 11.65 18.92
N ILE A 57 -3.13 12.27 17.74
CA ILE A 57 -3.03 13.71 17.54
C ILE A 57 -4.19 14.36 18.32
N THR A 58 -3.96 15.52 18.95
CA THR A 58 -4.88 16.21 19.87
C THR A 58 -5.36 15.35 21.06
N GLY A 59 -4.73 14.19 21.30
CA GLY A 59 -5.06 13.28 22.39
C GLY A 59 -4.37 13.65 23.70
N PRO A 60 -4.78 13.04 24.83
CA PRO A 60 -4.19 13.32 26.14
C PRO A 60 -2.70 12.96 26.24
N THR A 61 -2.22 12.03 25.40
CA THR A 61 -0.80 11.64 25.32
C THR A 61 0.04 12.57 24.44
N CYS A 62 -0.60 13.39 23.60
CA CYS A 62 0.05 14.39 22.75
C CYS A 62 -0.80 15.68 22.71
N PRO A 63 -0.84 16.45 23.81
CA PRO A 63 -1.75 17.60 23.95
C PRO A 63 -1.37 18.79 23.06
N THR A 64 -0.13 18.84 22.56
CA THR A 64 0.34 19.89 21.65
C THR A 64 0.16 19.55 20.18
N GLY A 65 -0.27 18.33 19.85
CA GLY A 65 -0.55 17.97 18.46
C GLY A 65 -1.81 18.67 17.97
N THR A 66 -1.82 19.13 16.72
CA THR A 66 -2.96 19.85 16.13
C THR A 66 -3.17 19.46 14.67
N ILE A 67 -4.40 19.62 14.18
CA ILE A 67 -4.77 19.48 12.77
C ILE A 67 -5.37 20.83 12.37
N LEU A 68 -4.88 21.44 11.28
CA LEU A 68 -5.47 22.69 10.78
C LEU A 68 -6.93 22.46 10.38
N ALA A 69 -7.76 23.49 10.50
CA ALA A 69 -9.20 23.42 10.25
C ALA A 69 -9.60 22.99 8.82
N ASP A 70 -8.70 23.08 7.84
CA ASP A 70 -8.92 22.58 6.48
C ASP A 70 -8.27 21.19 6.25
N GLY A 71 -7.57 20.65 7.25
CA GLY A 71 -6.80 19.41 7.17
C GLY A 71 -5.63 19.48 6.19
N SER A 72 -5.09 20.68 5.94
CA SER A 72 -3.91 20.90 5.11
C SER A 72 -2.59 20.58 5.78
N GLN A 73 -2.60 20.56 7.10
CA GLN A 73 -1.42 20.38 7.90
C GLN A 73 -1.77 19.68 9.20
N ILE A 74 -0.84 18.84 9.64
CA ILE A 74 -0.86 18.21 10.95
C ILE A 74 0.45 18.55 11.63
N ASP A 75 0.38 19.13 12.82
CA ASP A 75 1.50 19.21 13.76
C ASP A 75 1.38 18.03 14.72
N PHE A 76 2.36 17.13 14.69
CA PHE A 76 2.41 16.00 15.63
C PHE A 76 2.87 16.43 17.04
N GLY A 77 3.13 17.72 17.27
CA GLY A 77 3.50 18.28 18.55
C GLY A 77 4.94 17.92 18.96
N ALA A 78 5.44 18.62 19.97
CA ALA A 78 6.80 18.42 20.50
C ALA A 78 6.82 17.96 21.98
N SER A 79 5.64 17.75 22.59
CA SER A 79 5.54 17.35 23.99
C SER A 79 6.08 15.93 24.23
N PRO A 80 6.68 15.65 25.41
CA PRO A 80 7.05 14.29 25.79
C PRO A 80 5.82 13.37 25.79
N GLY A 81 5.73 12.49 24.80
CA GLY A 81 4.58 11.62 24.59
C GLY A 81 3.98 11.69 23.18
N CYS A 82 4.31 12.74 22.42
CA CYS A 82 4.04 12.81 20.97
C CYS A 82 4.99 11.88 20.17
N VAL A 83 4.56 11.45 18.97
CA VAL A 83 5.44 10.69 18.07
C VAL A 83 6.54 11.59 17.53
N THR A 84 7.76 11.07 17.39
CA THR A 84 8.87 11.77 16.74
C THR A 84 8.91 11.40 15.26
N LEU A 85 8.53 12.33 14.37
CA LEU A 85 8.45 12.05 12.93
C LEU A 85 9.82 11.82 12.29
N GLY A 86 10.87 12.43 12.85
CA GLY A 86 12.25 12.27 12.41
C GLY A 86 13.00 11.13 13.10
N ALA A 87 12.30 10.16 13.70
CA ALA A 87 12.94 9.03 14.37
C ALA A 87 13.90 8.28 13.42
N ALA A 88 15.12 8.02 13.88
CA ALA A 88 16.16 7.40 13.06
C ALA A 88 15.70 6.02 12.54
N GLY A 89 15.86 5.81 11.23
CA GLY A 89 15.53 4.56 10.55
C GLY A 89 14.08 4.42 10.08
N ILE A 90 13.14 5.21 10.61
CA ILE A 90 11.71 5.15 10.25
C ILE A 90 11.06 6.55 10.07
N PRO A 91 11.75 7.55 9.49
CA PRO A 91 11.18 8.89 9.39
C PRO A 91 9.96 8.92 8.47
N VAL A 92 9.03 9.84 8.72
CA VAL A 92 7.98 10.18 7.75
C VAL A 92 8.59 11.08 6.68
N ASN A 93 8.40 10.73 5.40
CA ASN A 93 8.95 11.48 4.27
C ASN A 93 7.86 11.96 3.32
N PRO A 94 8.15 13.00 2.50
CA PRO A 94 7.35 13.30 1.32
C PRO A 94 7.10 12.05 0.47
N GLY A 95 5.86 11.84 0.05
CA GLY A 95 5.43 10.65 -0.68
C GLY A 95 4.92 9.51 0.20
N ASP A 96 5.07 9.57 1.53
CA ASP A 96 4.44 8.60 2.43
C ASP A 96 2.93 8.74 2.48
N LEU A 97 2.25 7.64 2.78
CA LEU A 97 0.80 7.59 2.99
C LEU A 97 0.50 7.54 4.48
N LEU A 98 -0.39 8.40 4.95
CA LEU A 98 -0.87 8.40 6.32
C LEU A 98 -2.37 8.11 6.32
N MET A 99 -2.77 7.06 7.03
CA MET A 99 -4.17 6.80 7.33
C MET A 99 -4.54 7.45 8.65
N LEU A 100 -5.59 8.27 8.64
CA LEU A 100 -6.13 8.95 9.82
C LEU A 100 -7.53 8.48 10.11
N TYR A 101 -7.86 8.30 11.38
CA TYR A 101 -9.19 7.85 11.81
C TYR A 101 -9.51 8.33 13.22
N ASN A 102 -10.80 8.51 13.51
CA ASN A 102 -11.29 8.87 14.83
C ASN A 102 -12.74 8.40 15.03
N ALA A 103 -13.39 8.86 16.09
CA ALA A 103 -14.75 8.46 16.43
C ALA A 103 -15.80 8.86 15.37
N HIS A 104 -15.56 9.92 14.57
CA HIS A 104 -16.49 10.38 13.53
C HIS A 104 -16.37 9.57 12.23
N ASN A 105 -15.15 9.19 11.86
CA ASN A 105 -14.90 8.27 10.75
C ASN A 105 -13.95 7.13 11.19
N PRO A 106 -14.50 6.02 11.70
CA PRO A 106 -13.71 4.88 12.16
C PRO A 106 -13.10 4.06 11.01
N ASN A 107 -13.62 4.20 9.78
CA ASN A 107 -13.04 3.57 8.59
C ASN A 107 -11.79 4.31 8.10
N GLY A 108 -11.59 5.54 8.58
CA GLY A 108 -10.46 6.38 8.27
C GLY A 108 -10.45 6.96 6.87
N ILE A 109 -9.41 7.73 6.62
CA ILE A 109 -9.07 8.37 5.34
C ILE A 109 -7.56 8.23 5.14
N VAL A 110 -7.12 8.26 3.89
CA VAL A 110 -5.69 8.24 3.55
C VAL A 110 -5.31 9.59 2.97
N GLN A 111 -4.15 10.12 3.37
CA GLN A 111 -3.56 11.31 2.77
C GLN A 111 -2.11 11.06 2.35
N THR A 112 -1.68 11.79 1.33
CA THR A 112 -0.32 11.73 0.79
C THR A 112 0.52 12.87 1.35
N VAL A 113 1.57 12.53 2.10
CA VAL A 113 2.50 13.51 2.67
C VAL A 113 3.19 14.28 1.55
N SER A 114 2.99 15.60 1.51
CA SER A 114 3.57 16.47 0.47
C SER A 114 4.89 17.08 0.93
N SER A 115 5.01 17.42 2.21
CA SER A 115 6.27 17.86 2.81
C SER A 115 6.28 17.62 4.32
N VAL A 116 7.48 17.57 4.90
CA VAL A 116 7.70 17.43 6.34
C VAL A 116 8.69 18.50 6.79
N ALA A 117 8.34 19.25 7.83
CA ALA A 117 9.18 20.27 8.45
C ALA A 117 9.18 20.09 9.98
N GLY A 118 10.19 19.39 10.49
CA GLY A 118 10.23 19.00 11.90
C GLY A 118 9.07 18.05 12.24
N GLN A 119 8.15 18.49 13.10
CA GLN A 119 6.97 17.73 13.53
C GLN A 119 5.72 18.04 12.69
N ILE A 120 5.84 18.92 11.69
CA ILE A 120 4.75 19.39 10.85
C ILE A 120 4.75 18.62 9.53
N VAL A 121 3.60 18.05 9.20
CA VAL A 121 3.32 17.37 7.93
C VAL A 121 2.33 18.21 7.14
N ASN A 122 2.64 18.50 5.88
CA ASN A 122 1.73 19.20 4.98
C ASN A 122 1.18 18.25 3.91
N PHE A 123 -0.04 18.54 3.50
CA PHE A 123 -0.78 17.83 2.48
C PHE A 123 -1.23 18.87 1.45
N ASN A 124 -0.66 18.84 0.25
CA ASN A 124 -1.04 19.77 -0.82
C ASN A 124 -2.07 19.12 -1.75
N PRO A 125 -3.00 19.89 -2.32
CA PRO A 125 -3.90 19.37 -3.36
C PRO A 125 -3.09 18.98 -4.62
N GLY A 126 -3.65 18.08 -5.43
CA GLY A 126 -3.02 17.60 -6.66
C GLY A 126 -1.94 16.54 -6.42
N ASP A 127 -2.02 15.77 -5.33
CA ASP A 127 -1.25 14.55 -5.17
C ASP A 127 -1.65 13.50 -6.23
N ALA A 128 -0.77 12.54 -6.50
CA ALA A 128 -0.91 11.65 -7.66
C ALA A 128 -2.21 10.82 -7.69
N PHE A 129 -2.83 10.56 -6.53
CA PHE A 129 -4.12 9.86 -6.42
C PHE A 129 -5.26 10.77 -5.97
N ASN A 130 -5.03 12.08 -5.85
CA ASN A 130 -5.99 13.05 -5.33
C ASN A 130 -6.54 12.67 -3.94
N LEU A 131 -5.72 12.03 -3.09
CA LEU A 131 -6.10 11.63 -1.73
C LEU A 131 -6.15 12.83 -0.78
N ASN A 132 -5.48 13.92 -1.12
CA ASN A 132 -5.52 15.16 -0.35
C ASN A 132 -6.75 16.04 -0.66
N GLY A 133 -7.83 15.43 -1.17
CA GLY A 133 -9.13 16.07 -1.38
C GLY A 133 -9.70 16.68 -0.09
N ARG A 134 -10.25 17.90 -0.21
CA ARG A 134 -10.72 18.74 0.91
C ARG A 134 -12.00 19.50 0.61
N THR A 135 -12.77 19.07 -0.37
CA THR A 135 -13.92 19.86 -0.78
C THR A 135 -15.11 19.55 0.12
N ALA A 136 -15.88 20.58 0.50
CA ALA A 136 -17.14 20.39 1.21
C ALA A 136 -18.19 19.60 0.39
N SER A 137 -17.94 19.42 -0.91
CA SER A 137 -18.74 18.59 -1.82
C SER A 137 -18.44 17.10 -1.77
N GLU A 138 -17.27 16.71 -1.25
CA GLU A 138 -16.90 15.29 -1.13
C GLU A 138 -17.51 14.72 0.17
N THR A 139 -18.47 13.82 0.02
CA THR A 139 -19.25 13.24 1.13
C THR A 139 -18.53 12.10 1.86
N SER A 140 -17.38 11.66 1.36
CA SER A 140 -16.54 10.62 1.96
C SER A 140 -15.09 10.74 1.47
N GLY A 141 -14.16 10.07 2.17
CA GLY A 141 -12.76 9.98 1.74
C GLY A 141 -11.89 11.21 1.99
N THR A 142 -12.46 12.31 2.51
CA THR A 142 -11.69 13.53 2.85
C THR A 142 -11.43 13.64 4.35
N ILE A 143 -10.34 14.31 4.70
CA ILE A 143 -10.00 14.63 6.10
C ILE A 143 -11.09 15.46 6.80
N LEU A 144 -11.93 16.18 6.07
CA LEU A 144 -13.03 16.95 6.66
C LEU A 144 -14.08 16.05 7.34
N THR A 145 -14.19 14.78 6.92
CA THR A 145 -15.07 13.78 7.55
C THR A 145 -14.65 13.39 8.98
N LEU A 146 -13.42 13.74 9.38
CA LEU A 146 -12.91 13.51 10.73
C LEU A 146 -13.22 14.67 11.69
N GLN A 147 -13.78 15.78 11.22
CA GLN A 147 -14.07 16.92 12.09
C GLN A 147 -15.29 16.69 12.97
N ASP A 148 -15.34 17.41 14.09
CA ASP A 148 -16.57 17.52 14.88
C ASP A 148 -17.69 18.13 14.01
N PRO A 149 -18.93 17.61 14.12
CA PRO A 149 -20.05 18.19 13.42
C PRO A 149 -20.35 19.60 13.95
N GLY A 150 -20.38 20.58 13.06
CA GLY A 150 -20.88 21.94 13.30
C GLY A 150 -22.36 22.10 12.96
N ALA A 151 -22.89 23.30 13.19
CA ALA A 151 -24.24 23.67 12.79
C ALA A 151 -24.20 24.62 11.59
N PRO A 152 -24.95 24.37 10.50
CA PRO A 152 -25.77 23.19 10.19
C PRO A 152 -24.94 22.05 9.57
N ALA A 153 -24.78 20.92 10.28
CA ALA A 153 -24.14 19.66 9.86
C ALA A 153 -22.92 19.81 8.91
N ALA A 154 -22.06 20.79 9.20
CA ALA A 154 -20.87 21.10 8.42
C ALA A 154 -19.62 20.88 9.27
N PRO A 155 -18.49 20.45 8.71
CA PRO A 155 -17.21 20.37 9.42
C PRO A 155 -16.89 21.72 10.11
N ASN A 156 -16.66 21.71 11.44
CA ASN A 156 -16.54 22.93 12.24
C ASN A 156 -15.11 23.46 12.41
N GLY A 157 -14.13 22.81 11.79
CA GLY A 157 -12.71 23.11 11.89
C GLY A 157 -11.99 22.48 13.08
N ASN A 158 -12.71 21.81 13.99
CA ASN A 158 -12.13 21.12 15.13
C ASN A 158 -12.06 19.61 14.87
N TYR A 159 -10.97 19.01 15.31
CA TYR A 159 -10.73 17.58 15.22
C TYR A 159 -10.65 17.00 16.64
N PRO A 160 -11.46 15.98 16.99
CA PRO A 160 -11.27 15.25 18.24
C PRO A 160 -9.96 14.45 18.16
N ALA A 161 -9.61 13.77 19.26
CA ALA A 161 -8.42 12.93 19.30
C ALA A 161 -8.39 11.97 18.09
N THR A 162 -7.38 12.14 17.23
CA THR A 162 -7.32 11.49 15.92
C THR A 162 -6.09 10.59 15.86
N SER A 163 -6.32 9.30 15.65
CA SER A 163 -5.25 8.32 15.49
C SER A 163 -4.72 8.37 14.07
N CYS A 164 -3.44 8.04 13.92
CA CYS A 164 -2.76 7.99 12.63
C CYS A 164 -1.98 6.68 12.51
N THR A 165 -1.87 6.12 11.32
CA THR A 165 -0.91 5.06 11.02
C THR A 165 -0.27 5.33 9.66
N ARG A 166 1.00 5.00 9.50
CA ARG A 166 1.62 5.06 8.18
C ARG A 166 1.19 3.82 7.39
N VAL A 167 0.89 3.99 6.11
CA VAL A 167 0.58 2.90 5.20
C VAL A 167 1.77 2.68 4.28
N TRP A 168 2.18 1.42 4.14
CA TRP A 168 3.09 0.97 3.11
C TRP A 168 2.28 0.47 1.91
N MET A 169 2.34 1.20 0.81
CA MET A 169 1.94 0.72 -0.50
C MET A 169 3.21 0.27 -1.24
N ILE A 170 3.39 -1.03 -1.44
CA ILE A 170 4.56 -1.60 -2.10
C ILE A 170 4.16 -2.13 -3.46
N THR A 171 4.74 -1.60 -4.53
CA THR A 171 4.55 -2.09 -5.89
C THR A 171 5.81 -2.77 -6.40
N TYR A 172 5.68 -4.00 -6.89
CA TYR A 172 6.73 -4.70 -7.64
C TYR A 172 6.37 -4.74 -9.12
N PHE A 173 7.34 -4.39 -9.96
CA PHE A 173 7.21 -4.38 -11.41
C PHE A 173 8.58 -4.57 -12.07
N LEU A 174 8.62 -5.03 -13.32
CA LEU A 174 9.85 -4.96 -14.11
C LEU A 174 9.97 -3.59 -14.77
N ASP A 175 11.15 -2.98 -14.71
CA ASP A 175 11.51 -1.84 -15.55
C ASP A 175 12.37 -2.33 -16.71
N ALA A 176 11.88 -2.11 -17.93
CA ALA A 176 12.60 -2.33 -19.18
C ALA A 176 12.72 -1.06 -20.02
N THR A 177 12.34 0.10 -19.45
CA THR A 177 12.44 1.40 -20.12
C THR A 177 13.85 1.98 -19.98
N THR A 178 14.46 1.79 -18.81
CA THR A 178 15.81 2.30 -18.51
C THR A 178 16.88 1.51 -19.28
N ASP A 179 16.80 0.17 -19.28
CA ASP A 179 17.64 -0.69 -20.11
C ASP A 179 16.79 -1.88 -20.63
N PRO A 180 16.29 -1.82 -21.88
CA PRO A 180 15.50 -2.91 -22.45
C PRO A 180 16.23 -4.25 -22.56
N LYS A 181 17.58 -4.26 -22.55
CA LYS A 181 18.38 -5.49 -22.64
C LYS A 181 18.62 -6.14 -21.28
N HIS A 182 18.46 -5.38 -20.19
CA HIS A 182 18.63 -5.86 -18.82
C HIS A 182 17.48 -5.37 -17.94
N PRO A 183 16.26 -5.91 -18.11
CA PRO A 183 15.15 -5.49 -17.28
C PRO A 183 15.41 -5.78 -15.80
N ILE A 184 14.99 -4.85 -14.96
CA ILE A 184 15.28 -4.85 -13.52
C ILE A 184 13.97 -4.99 -12.75
N LEU A 185 13.92 -5.89 -11.77
CA LEU A 185 12.83 -5.90 -10.80
C LEU A 185 12.95 -4.68 -9.91
N MET A 186 11.96 -3.82 -9.99
CA MET A 186 11.86 -2.62 -9.18
C MET A 186 10.87 -2.82 -8.05
N ARG A 187 11.17 -2.21 -6.90
CA ARG A 187 10.26 -2.06 -5.77
C ARG A 187 10.04 -0.58 -5.52
N ALA A 188 8.80 -0.13 -5.69
CA ALA A 188 8.35 1.19 -5.27
C ALA A 188 7.70 1.09 -3.89
N MET A 189 8.00 2.03 -3.00
CA MET A 189 7.32 2.18 -1.71
C MET A 189 6.63 3.53 -1.68
N ASN A 190 5.31 3.53 -1.56
CA ASN A 190 4.47 4.72 -1.70
C ASN A 190 4.84 5.48 -2.98
N PHE A 191 5.06 6.79 -2.90
CA PHE A 191 5.49 7.61 -4.05
C PHE A 191 7.00 7.89 -4.09
N ASN A 192 7.79 7.09 -3.38
CA ASN A 192 9.24 7.21 -3.42
C ASN A 192 9.81 6.66 -4.74
N THR A 193 10.99 7.13 -5.11
CA THR A 193 11.74 6.63 -6.27
C THR A 193 11.90 5.10 -6.17
N PRO A 194 11.44 4.33 -7.19
CA PRO A 194 11.59 2.88 -7.20
C PRO A 194 13.06 2.45 -7.04
N GLN A 195 13.29 1.38 -6.29
CA GLN A 195 14.62 0.83 -6.02
C GLN A 195 14.80 -0.52 -6.71
N PRO A 196 16.00 -0.81 -7.27
CA PRO A 196 16.29 -2.10 -7.87
C PRO A 196 16.36 -3.20 -6.80
N VAL A 197 15.80 -4.37 -7.13
CA VAL A 197 15.76 -5.56 -6.26
C VAL A 197 16.52 -6.74 -6.89
N ALA A 198 16.40 -6.90 -8.20
CA ALA A 198 17.06 -7.95 -8.96
C ALA A 198 17.24 -7.50 -10.42
N GLU A 199 18.25 -8.03 -11.10
CA GLU A 199 18.58 -7.65 -12.48
C GLU A 199 18.40 -8.80 -13.46
N THR A 200 18.23 -8.47 -14.74
CA THR A 200 18.16 -9.42 -15.86
C THR A 200 17.01 -10.44 -15.68
N LEU A 201 15.84 -9.93 -15.29
CA LEU A 201 14.61 -10.71 -15.29
C LEU A 201 13.91 -10.57 -16.64
N GLU A 202 13.41 -11.68 -17.15
CA GLU A 202 12.72 -11.75 -18.45
C GLU A 202 11.22 -12.03 -18.30
N ASN A 203 10.80 -12.47 -17.11
CA ASN A 203 9.40 -12.77 -16.84
C ASN A 203 9.08 -12.54 -15.36
N LEU A 204 7.93 -11.94 -15.11
CA LEU A 204 7.32 -11.76 -13.79
C LEU A 204 5.83 -12.03 -13.96
N GLN A 205 5.34 -13.09 -13.33
CA GLN A 205 3.94 -13.48 -13.38
C GLN A 205 3.42 -13.83 -11.99
N PHE A 206 2.16 -13.49 -11.75
CA PHE A 206 1.43 -13.82 -10.53
C PHE A 206 0.19 -14.65 -10.87
N SER A 207 -0.13 -15.60 -9.99
CA SER A 207 -1.44 -16.22 -9.96
C SER A 207 -1.93 -16.36 -8.53
N PHE A 208 -3.24 -16.44 -8.35
CA PHE A 208 -3.91 -16.29 -7.08
C PHE A 208 -4.70 -17.54 -6.75
N ASN A 209 -4.69 -17.91 -5.47
CA ASN A 209 -5.56 -18.91 -4.91
C ASN A 209 -6.54 -18.21 -3.98
N PHE A 210 -7.83 -18.51 -4.14
CA PHE A 210 -8.91 -17.90 -3.37
C PHE A 210 -9.44 -18.86 -2.31
N ALA A 211 -10.14 -18.30 -1.31
CA ALA A 211 -11.08 -19.07 -0.51
C ALA A 211 -12.40 -18.30 -0.45
N ASP A 212 -13.25 -18.63 -1.40
CA ASP A 212 -14.53 -17.99 -1.74
C ASP A 212 -15.75 -18.80 -1.24
N GLY A 213 -15.52 -19.86 -0.46
CA GLY A 213 -16.60 -20.74 0.02
C GLY A 213 -17.17 -21.67 -1.04
N THR A 214 -16.68 -21.62 -2.29
CA THR A 214 -17.02 -22.60 -3.33
C THR A 214 -16.16 -23.87 -3.16
N THR A 215 -16.66 -25.02 -3.62
CA THR A 215 -15.97 -26.31 -3.49
C THR A 215 -15.90 -27.01 -4.85
N PRO A 216 -14.71 -27.21 -5.44
CA PRO A 216 -13.39 -26.82 -4.92
C PRO A 216 -13.12 -25.32 -5.09
N ALA A 217 -12.36 -24.74 -4.15
CA ALA A 217 -11.96 -23.33 -4.22
C ALA A 217 -11.10 -23.04 -5.47
N PRO A 218 -11.23 -21.86 -6.09
CA PRO A 218 -10.43 -21.50 -7.27
C PRO A 218 -8.94 -21.36 -6.93
N VAL A 219 -8.10 -22.03 -7.71
CA VAL A 219 -6.63 -22.03 -7.59
C VAL A 219 -5.96 -21.63 -8.89
N ASN A 220 -4.76 -21.05 -8.81
CA ASN A 220 -3.92 -20.64 -9.94
C ASN A 220 -4.63 -19.72 -10.94
N GLN A 221 -5.43 -18.79 -10.44
CA GLN A 221 -6.14 -17.80 -11.27
C GLN A 221 -5.20 -16.64 -11.61
N PHE A 222 -5.07 -16.28 -12.89
CA PHE A 222 -4.20 -15.18 -13.33
C PHE A 222 -4.87 -13.80 -13.22
N THR A 223 -6.19 -13.79 -13.07
CA THR A 223 -7.00 -12.57 -12.95
C THR A 223 -7.82 -12.64 -11.68
N VAL A 224 -7.95 -11.51 -10.98
CA VAL A 224 -8.94 -11.36 -9.92
C VAL A 224 -10.22 -10.78 -10.52
N PRO A 225 -11.39 -11.42 -10.32
CA PRO A 225 -12.64 -10.91 -10.86
C PRO A 225 -13.03 -9.57 -10.25
N THR A 226 -13.50 -8.64 -11.09
CA THR A 226 -14.03 -7.35 -10.63
C THR A 226 -15.36 -7.53 -9.89
N LEU A 227 -15.59 -6.76 -8.83
CA LEU A 227 -16.86 -6.78 -8.10
C LEU A 227 -18.03 -6.23 -8.95
N PRO A 228 -19.23 -6.85 -8.88
CA PRO A 228 -19.56 -8.07 -8.16
C PRO A 228 -19.11 -9.33 -8.92
N ALA A 229 -18.28 -10.15 -8.26
CA ALA A 229 -17.81 -11.41 -8.83
C ALA A 229 -18.88 -12.52 -8.67
N PRO A 230 -19.21 -13.30 -9.72
CA PRO A 230 -20.25 -14.34 -9.65
C PRO A 230 -19.99 -15.44 -8.60
N GLY A 231 -18.72 -15.74 -8.29
CA GLY A 231 -18.31 -16.69 -7.26
C GLY A 231 -17.98 -16.06 -5.90
N GLY A 232 -18.08 -14.73 -5.79
CA GLY A 232 -17.58 -13.99 -4.64
C GLY A 232 -16.08 -13.65 -4.71
N ASP A 233 -15.30 -14.35 -5.55
CA ASP A 233 -13.86 -14.12 -5.77
C ASP A 233 -13.53 -12.65 -5.97
N ASN A 234 -12.86 -12.05 -4.99
CA ASN A 234 -12.35 -10.68 -5.06
C ASN A 234 -11.02 -10.57 -4.33
N GLU A 235 -10.41 -9.39 -4.36
CA GLU A 235 -9.10 -9.12 -3.76
C GLU A 235 -9.06 -9.55 -2.29
N ASN A 236 -10.15 -9.36 -1.53
CA ASN A 236 -10.21 -9.74 -0.12
C ASN A 236 -10.21 -11.25 0.13
N GLN A 237 -10.44 -12.06 -0.90
CA GLN A 237 -10.51 -13.52 -0.80
C GLN A 237 -9.20 -14.23 -1.20
N ILE A 238 -8.18 -13.47 -1.63
CA ILE A 238 -6.85 -14.02 -1.96
C ILE A 238 -6.19 -14.61 -0.70
N ARG A 239 -5.73 -15.86 -0.79
CA ARG A 239 -5.06 -16.57 0.32
C ARG A 239 -3.58 -16.78 0.10
N SER A 240 -3.22 -17.13 -1.13
CA SER A 240 -1.84 -17.25 -1.51
C SER A 240 -1.64 -16.76 -2.93
N VAL A 241 -0.43 -16.27 -3.16
CA VAL A 241 0.05 -15.79 -4.45
C VAL A 241 1.15 -16.72 -4.89
N ASN A 242 1.00 -17.31 -6.06
CA ASN A 242 2.08 -17.99 -6.74
C ASN A 242 2.88 -16.95 -7.52
N VAL A 243 4.19 -16.99 -7.38
CA VAL A 243 5.12 -16.07 -8.04
C VAL A 243 5.97 -16.89 -8.99
N TYR A 244 5.99 -16.48 -10.25
CA TYR A 244 6.90 -17.00 -11.26
C TYR A 244 7.88 -15.91 -11.70
N LEU A 245 9.17 -16.21 -11.61
CA LEU A 245 10.25 -15.36 -12.08
C LEU A 245 11.07 -16.12 -13.13
N GLY A 246 11.27 -15.50 -14.29
CA GLY A 246 12.23 -15.96 -15.28
C GLY A 246 13.45 -15.04 -15.27
N ALA A 247 14.64 -15.60 -15.08
CA ALA A 247 15.91 -14.88 -15.08
C ALA A 247 16.85 -15.41 -16.16
N ARG A 248 17.76 -14.56 -16.59
CA ARG A 248 18.75 -14.87 -17.63
C ARG A 248 20.14 -14.41 -17.20
N SER A 249 21.18 -15.10 -17.70
CA SER A 249 22.56 -14.62 -17.58
C SER A 249 22.79 -13.31 -18.34
N THR A 250 23.62 -12.42 -17.80
CA THR A 250 23.95 -11.14 -18.46
C THR A 250 24.74 -11.34 -19.75
N THR A 251 25.54 -12.41 -19.84
CA THR A 251 26.30 -12.78 -21.03
C THR A 251 25.89 -14.14 -21.57
N THR A 252 26.14 -14.36 -22.85
CA THR A 252 25.98 -15.68 -23.47
C THR A 252 27.05 -16.65 -22.97
N ALA A 253 26.70 -17.92 -22.81
CA ALA A 253 27.67 -18.97 -22.52
C ALA A 253 28.64 -19.12 -23.71
N ALA A 254 29.95 -19.12 -23.42
CA ALA A 254 30.99 -19.16 -24.45
C ALA A 254 30.88 -20.36 -25.40
N THR A 255 30.43 -21.50 -24.89
CA THR A 255 30.35 -22.76 -25.65
C THR A 255 29.17 -22.82 -26.61
N THR A 256 28.04 -22.18 -26.25
CA THR A 256 26.78 -22.30 -27.01
C THR A 256 26.39 -21.01 -27.71
N GLY A 257 26.99 -19.87 -27.34
CA GLY A 257 26.58 -18.55 -27.82
C GLY A 257 25.17 -18.15 -27.38
N LYS A 258 24.56 -18.87 -26.42
CA LYS A 258 23.20 -18.65 -25.93
C LYS A 258 23.22 -18.21 -24.48
N TYR A 259 22.20 -17.47 -24.08
CA TYR A 259 22.02 -17.14 -22.68
C TYR A 259 21.55 -18.36 -21.88
N VAL A 260 22.00 -18.42 -20.62
CA VAL A 260 21.51 -19.42 -19.65
C VAL A 260 20.28 -18.84 -18.97
N ARG A 261 19.22 -19.64 -18.86
CA ARG A 261 17.96 -19.24 -18.25
C ARG A 261 17.67 -20.07 -17.02
N THR A 262 17.09 -19.44 -16.01
CA THR A 262 16.66 -20.10 -14.78
C THR A 262 15.31 -19.54 -14.38
N ASN A 263 14.40 -20.42 -13.98
CA ASN A 263 13.07 -20.05 -13.55
C ASN A 263 12.91 -20.40 -12.08
N LEU A 264 12.26 -19.51 -11.33
CA LEU A 264 11.84 -19.74 -9.95
C LEU A 264 10.32 -19.69 -9.91
N ALA A 265 9.71 -20.71 -9.33
CA ALA A 265 8.29 -20.73 -9.00
C ALA A 265 8.15 -20.97 -7.50
N THR A 266 7.42 -20.11 -6.80
CA THR A 266 7.17 -20.23 -5.37
C THR A 266 5.75 -19.80 -5.03
N GLN A 267 5.26 -20.20 -3.86
CA GLN A 267 3.97 -19.79 -3.34
C GLN A 267 4.17 -19.04 -2.02
N VAL A 268 3.50 -17.91 -1.88
CA VAL A 268 3.52 -17.07 -0.68
C VAL A 268 2.12 -17.02 -0.08
N ALA A 269 2.00 -17.41 1.19
CA ALA A 269 0.75 -17.27 1.95
C ALA A 269 0.65 -15.88 2.58
N LEU A 270 -0.52 -15.25 2.48
CA LEU A 270 -0.75 -13.89 2.98
C LEU A 270 -1.30 -13.93 4.42
N ARG A 271 -0.41 -13.83 5.42
CA ARG A 271 -0.76 -14.01 6.85
C ARG A 271 -1.88 -13.08 7.35
N SER A 272 -1.93 -11.84 6.87
CA SER A 272 -2.91 -10.85 7.33
C SER A 272 -4.25 -10.91 6.59
N MET A 273 -4.33 -11.63 5.47
CA MET A 273 -5.56 -11.91 4.73
C MET A 273 -6.08 -13.33 4.96
N ALA A 274 -5.38 -14.15 5.76
CA ALA A 274 -5.73 -15.54 6.03
C ALA A 274 -6.84 -15.73 7.09
N TYR A 275 -7.19 -14.69 7.87
CA TYR A 275 -8.17 -14.79 8.95
C TYR A 275 -9.44 -14.01 8.61
N PHE A 276 -10.55 -14.72 8.42
CA PHE A 276 -11.88 -14.13 8.56
C PHE A 276 -12.53 -14.67 9.83
N ASN A 277 -13.21 -13.79 10.55
CA ASN A 277 -14.10 -14.19 11.62
C ASN A 277 -15.38 -14.74 10.96
N THR A 278 -15.52 -16.06 10.91
CA THR A 278 -16.80 -16.68 10.57
C THR A 278 -17.70 -16.55 11.80
N TYR A 279 -18.68 -15.67 11.77
CA TYR A 279 -19.81 -15.64 12.71
C TYR A 279 -21.08 -16.06 12.00
#